data_AF-A0A520GIZ1-F1
#
_entry.id   AF-A0A520GIZ1-F1
#
_cell.length_a   1.000
_cell.length_b   1.000
_cell.length_c   1.000
_cell.angle_alpha   90.00
_cell.angle_beta   90.00
_cell.angle_gamma   90.00
#
_symmetry.space_group_name_H-M   'P 1'
#
loop_
_entity.id
_entity.type
_entity.pdbx_description
1 polymer ?
#
loop_
_entity_poly.entity_id
_entity_poly.type
_entity_poly.pdbx_seq_one_letter_code
_entity_poly.pdbx_strand_id
1 'polypeptide(L)' 'MSSNQYQRPDPDALLAQVQRQERRAARGRLRIYFGASAGVGKTYAMLSAGRKLQAEG' A
#
# COMPACT_ATOMS: atom_id res chain seq x y z
N MET A 1 9.56 33.32 -30.58
CA MET A 1 8.56 32.35 -30.11
C MET A 1 9.20 31.50 -29.01
N SER A 2 9.21 31.98 -27.76
CA SER A 2 9.67 31.18 -26.62
C SER A 2 8.48 30.88 -25.72
N SER A 3 7.74 29.84 -26.08
CA SER A 3 6.73 29.23 -25.23
C SER A 3 7.45 28.49 -24.10
N ASN A 4 7.51 29.15 -22.95
CA ASN A 4 8.10 28.72 -21.70
C ASN A 4 7.66 27.29 -21.31
N GLN A 5 8.56 26.32 -21.51
CA GLN A 5 8.41 24.87 -21.24
C GLN A 5 8.41 24.51 -19.75
N TYR A 6 7.94 25.41 -18.89
CA TYR A 6 7.72 25.15 -17.46
C TYR A 6 6.41 25.80 -17.05
N GLN A 7 5.31 25.23 -17.55
CA GLN A 7 3.99 25.51 -16.99
C GLN A 7 4.01 25.00 -15.55
N ARG A 8 4.08 25.91 -14.58
CA ARG A 8 4.00 25.55 -13.15
C ARG A 8 2.77 24.67 -12.98
N PRO A 9 2.91 23.47 -12.39
CA PRO A 9 1.76 22.65 -12.07
C PRO A 9 0.81 23.45 -11.20
N ASP A 10 -0.49 23.27 -11.42
CA ASP A 10 -1.51 23.82 -10.55
C ASP A 10 -1.25 23.36 -9.10
N PRO A 11 -1.05 24.28 -8.14
CA PRO A 11 -0.80 23.91 -6.74
C PRO A 11 -1.90 23.03 -6.16
N ASP A 12 -3.15 23.22 -6.59
CA ASP A 12 -4.27 22.40 -6.12
C ASP A 12 -4.16 20.96 -6.65
N ALA A 13 -3.70 20.79 -7.89
CA ALA A 13 -3.45 19.47 -8.47
C ALA A 13 -2.33 18.72 -7.73
N LEU A 14 -1.27 19.43 -7.33
CA LEU A 14 -0.18 18.87 -6.53
C LEU A 14 -0.67 18.45 -5.13
N LEU A 15 -1.41 19.33 -4.44
CA LEU A 15 -1.95 19.03 -3.12
C LEU A 15 -2.91 17.84 -3.17
N ALA A 16 -3.78 17.79 -4.17
CA ALA A 16 -4.69 16.67 -4.38
C ALA A 16 -3.94 15.36 -4.63
N GLN A 17 -2.78 15.39 -5.30
CA GLN A 17 -1.94 14.21 -5.50
C GLN A 17 -1.35 13.70 -4.19
N VAL A 18 -0.79 14.58 -3.36
CA VAL A 18 -0.25 14.22 -2.05
C VAL A 18 -1.34 13.61 -1.17
N GLN A 19 -2.50 14.28 -1.06
CA GLN A 19 -3.64 13.77 -0.28
C GLN A 19 -4.15 12.40 -0.77
N ARG A 20 -4.08 12.12 -2.09
CA ARG A 20 -4.41 10.80 -2.62
C ARG A 20 -3.36 9.75 -2.24
N GLN A 21 -2.09 10.10 -2.25
CA GLN A 21 -1.00 9.21 -1.86
C GLN A 21 -1.06 8.90 -0.36
N GLU A 22 -1.25 9.91 0.49
CA GLU A 22 -1.42 9.74 1.94
C GLU A 22 -2.62 8.84 2.26
N ARG A 23 -3.78 9.10 1.64
CA ARG A 23 -4.96 8.22 1.81
C ARG A 23 -4.70 6.79 1.37
N ARG A 24 -3.88 6.55 0.35
CA ARG A 24 -3.49 5.20 -0.08
C ARG A 24 -2.54 4.55 0.91
N ALA A 25 -1.58 5.30 1.45
CA ALA A 25 -0.62 4.82 2.44
C ALA A 25 -1.27 4.51 3.79
N ALA A 26 -2.27 5.30 4.20
CA ALA A 26 -3.03 5.09 5.43
C ALA A 26 -3.96 3.87 5.39
N ARG A 27 -4.24 3.32 4.20
CA ARG A 27 -5.08 2.11 4.09
C ARG A 27 -4.29 0.89 4.54
N GLY A 28 -4.87 0.16 5.49
CA GLY A 28 -4.40 -1.18 5.83
C GLY A 28 -4.41 -2.13 4.64
N ARG A 29 -3.55 -3.15 4.69
CA ARG A 29 -3.45 -4.20 3.66
C ARG A 29 -4.14 -5.46 4.15
N LEU A 30 -5.11 -5.97 3.38
CA LEU A 30 -5.69 -7.29 3.61
C LEU A 30 -4.81 -8.36 2.97
N ARG A 31 -4.36 -9.34 3.75
CA ARG A 31 -3.64 -10.51 3.24
C ARG A 31 -4.50 -11.76 3.37
N ILE A 32 -4.69 -12.47 2.25
CA ILE A 32 -5.55 -13.65 2.16
C ILE A 32 -4.68 -14.89 1.94
N TYR A 33 -4.88 -15.93 2.74
CA TYR A 33 -4.18 -17.21 2.64
C TYR A 33 -5.10 -18.24 1.98
N PHE A 34 -4.80 -18.62 0.74
CA PHE A 34 -5.56 -19.64 0.00
C PHE A 34 -5.09 -21.06 0.30
N GLY A 35 -5.96 -22.04 0.12
CA GLY A 35 -5.59 -23.46 0.27
C GLY A 35 -6.75 -24.40 -0.04
N ALA A 36 -6.49 -25.36 -0.93
CA ALA A 36 -7.50 -26.21 -1.58
C ALA A 36 -7.89 -27.49 -0.80
N SER A 37 -7.29 -27.74 0.37
CA SER A 37 -7.58 -28.93 1.17
C SER A 37 -7.62 -28.62 2.67
N ALA A 38 -8.20 -29.54 3.44
CA ALA A 38 -8.19 -29.47 4.91
C ALA A 38 -6.77 -29.68 5.44
N GLY A 39 -6.41 -29.00 6.53
CA GLY A 39 -5.11 -29.19 7.18
C GLY A 39 -3.89 -28.59 6.46
N VAL A 40 -4.04 -27.92 5.30
CA VAL A 40 -2.92 -27.34 4.51
C VAL A 40 -2.16 -26.17 5.19
N GLY A 41 -2.46 -25.87 6.45
CA GLY A 41 -1.66 -24.94 7.25
C GLY A 41 -1.94 -23.45 7.06
N LYS A 42 -3.10 -23.04 6.51
CA LYS A 42 -3.45 -21.61 6.33
C LYS A 42 -3.31 -20.79 7.63
N THR A 43 -3.80 -21.31 8.75
CA THR A 43 -3.69 -20.67 10.07
C THR A 43 -2.25 -20.60 10.55
N TYR A 44 -1.47 -21.67 10.36
CA TYR A 44 -0.05 -21.68 10.72
C TYR A 44 0.73 -20.62 9.93
N ALA A 45 0.53 -20.56 8.61
CA ALA A 45 1.14 -19.56 7.74
C ALA A 45 0.77 -18.12 8.18
N MET A 46 -0.51 -17.89 8.50
CA MET A 46 -0.98 -16.61 9.03
C MET A 46 -0.25 -16.21 10.31
N LEU A 47 -0.19 -17.10 11.30
CA LEU A 47 0.46 -16.82 12.59
C LEU A 47 1.97 -16.63 12.45
N SER A 48 2.63 -17.47 11.65
CA SER A 48 4.07 -17.36 11.39
C SER A 48 4.42 -16.01 10.76
N ALA A 49 3.62 -15.56 9.78
CA ALA A 49 3.82 -14.26 9.17
C ALA A 49 3.56 -13.09 10.14
N GLY A 50 2.61 -13.24 11.08
CA GLY A 50 2.39 -12.27 12.16
C GLY A 50 3.58 -12.14 13.11
N ARG A 51 4.15 -13.28 13.54
CA ARG A 51 5.36 -13.30 14.38
C ARG A 51 6.56 -12.66 13.68
N LYS A 52 6.72 -12.91 12.37
CA LYS A 52 7.76 -12.28 11.57
C LYS A 52 7.61 -10.76 11.53
N LEU A 53 6.40 -10.26 11.24
CA LEU A 53 6.13 -8.82 11.24
C LEU A 53 6.37 -8.18 12.62
N GLN A 54 6.03 -8.88 13.70
CA GLN A 54 6.31 -8.43 15.05
C GLN A 54 7.82 -8.33 15.34
N ALA A 55 8.62 -9.24 14.78
CA ALA A 55 10.08 -9.21 14.94
C ALA A 55 10.78 -8.18 14.03
N GLU A 56 10.15 -7.79 12.93
CA GLU A 56 10.62 -6.74 12.00
C GLU A 56 10.22 -5.32 12.43
N GLY A 57 9.34 -5.20 13.44
CA GLY A 57 8.79 -3.95 13.95
C GLY A 57 9.65 -3.26 15.00
#